data_AF-A0AAQ4D0G7-F1
#
_entry.id   AF-A0AAQ4D0G7-F1
#
_cell.length_a   1.000
_cell.length_b   1.000
_cell.length_c   1.000
_cell.angle_alpha   90.00
_cell.angle_beta   90.00
_cell.angle_gamma   90.00
#
_symmetry.space_group_name_H-M   'P 1'
#
loop_
_entity.id
_entity.type
_entity.pdbx_description
1 polymer ?
#
loop_
_entity_poly.entity_id
_entity_poly.type
_entity_poly.pdbx_seq_one_letter_code
_entity_poly.pdbx_strand_id
1 'polypeptide(L)'
;MLEKICAGETSCWRNSVLEELRAGETPCFRNSVLEKLLAGESPCWRNSVLEKLRAGETSCFRNSVSDKHRVGETPCWTNSVLEKLRVGETLRFRDSAQEKLSSGETPLWRNSTLEKLRAGETACWRNSALEILRAGETPRWRNSAPEKLRVGETLCWRNSVLEKLRAGETSCWRNSVLEKIRAGETPC
;
A
#
# COMPACT_ATOMS: atom_id res chain seq x y z
N MET A 1 -8.72 22.31 20.41
CA MET A 1 -7.35 21.83 20.15
C MET A 1 -6.91 21.12 21.42
N LEU A 2 -6.58 19.84 21.36
CA LEU A 2 -6.08 19.09 22.50
C LEU A 2 -4.62 18.73 22.20
N GLU A 3 -3.72 19.19 23.07
CA GLU A 3 -2.28 19.21 22.76
C GLU A 3 -1.65 17.82 22.87
N LYS A 4 -1.94 17.07 23.95
CA LYS A 4 -1.48 15.68 24.12
C LYS A 4 -2.49 14.85 24.88
N ILE A 5 -2.82 13.67 24.36
CA ILE A 5 -3.76 12.74 25.00
C ILE A 5 -3.17 11.33 25.05
N CYS A 6 -3.39 10.64 26.17
CA CYS A 6 -3.21 9.20 26.29
C CYS A 6 -4.60 8.59 26.47
N ALA A 7 -4.99 7.68 25.59
CA ALA A 7 -6.30 7.03 25.63
C ALA A 7 -6.10 5.51 25.87
N GLY A 8 -6.97 4.93 26.72
CA GLY A 8 -6.88 3.53 27.17
C GLY A 8 -7.19 2.48 26.09
N GLU A 9 -7.47 1.25 26.52
CA GLU A 9 -7.61 0.04 25.68
C GLU A 9 -8.56 0.23 24.49
N THR A 10 -9.74 0.81 24.71
CA THR A 10 -10.73 1.14 23.68
C THR A 10 -11.05 2.63 23.77
N SER A 11 -10.96 3.36 22.65
CA SER A 11 -11.27 4.80 22.65
C SER A 11 -11.81 5.25 21.30
N CYS A 12 -12.90 6.02 21.32
CA CYS A 12 -13.56 6.50 20.11
C CYS A 12 -13.50 8.03 20.02
N TRP A 13 -12.90 8.54 18.95
CA TRP A 13 -12.82 9.96 18.65
C TRP A 13 -13.74 10.31 17.50
N ARG A 14 -14.52 11.37 17.66
CA ARG A 14 -15.43 11.89 16.63
C ARG A 14 -15.26 13.39 16.50
N ASN A 15 -15.14 13.87 15.26
CA ASN A 15 -15.01 15.30 14.95
C ASN A 15 -13.89 15.95 15.78
N SER A 16 -12.70 15.35 15.74
CA SER A 16 -11.59 15.69 16.63
C SER A 16 -10.40 16.22 15.86
N VAL A 17 -9.73 17.23 16.42
CA VAL A 17 -8.46 17.76 15.93
C VAL A 17 -7.43 17.62 17.05
N LEU A 18 -6.43 16.78 16.81
CA LEU A 18 -5.45 16.35 17.80
C LEU A 18 -4.04 16.57 17.25
N GLU A 19 -3.18 17.20 18.03
CA GLU A 19 -1.79 17.40 17.62
C GLU A 19 -0.97 16.13 17.89
N GLU A 20 -0.98 15.64 19.12
CA GLU A 20 -0.32 14.39 19.49
C GLU A 20 -1.25 13.46 20.27
N LEU A 21 -1.33 12.20 19.85
CA LEU A 21 -2.12 11.17 20.53
C LEU A 21 -1.31 9.87 20.66
N ARG A 22 -1.37 9.29 21.86
CA ARG A 22 -1.05 7.89 22.11
C ARG A 22 -2.35 7.17 22.45
N ALA A 23 -2.73 6.22 21.61
CA ALA A 23 -3.96 5.47 21.79
C ALA A 23 -3.62 3.98 22.00
N GLY A 24 -4.35 3.33 22.90
CA GLY A 24 -4.19 1.93 23.28
C GLY A 24 -4.55 0.96 22.17
N GLU A 25 -5.04 -0.22 22.53
CA GLU A 25 -5.15 -1.39 21.65
C GLU A 25 -6.08 -1.19 20.46
N THR A 26 -7.27 -0.63 20.64
CA THR A 26 -8.35 -0.64 19.62
C THR A 26 -9.01 0.75 19.39
N PRO A 27 -8.25 1.82 19.08
CA PRO A 27 -8.85 3.14 18.96
C PRO A 27 -9.55 3.35 17.62
N CYS A 28 -10.66 4.06 17.63
CA CYS A 28 -11.46 4.35 16.45
C CYS A 28 -11.67 5.84 16.24
N PHE A 29 -11.37 6.32 15.03
CA PHE A 29 -11.42 7.72 14.65
C PHE A 29 -12.42 7.93 13.54
N ARG A 30 -13.30 8.92 13.72
CA ARG A 30 -14.26 9.33 12.70
C ARG A 30 -14.22 10.84 12.52
N ASN A 31 -14.04 11.29 11.27
CA ASN A 31 -13.93 12.71 10.95
C ASN A 31 -12.85 13.37 11.81
N SER A 32 -11.61 12.88 11.71
CA SER A 32 -10.53 13.31 12.60
C SER A 32 -9.33 13.83 11.83
N VAL A 33 -8.69 14.87 12.35
CA VAL A 33 -7.44 15.41 11.84
C VAL A 33 -6.38 15.20 12.92
N LEU A 34 -5.30 14.48 12.58
CA LEU A 34 -4.19 14.25 13.49
C LEU A 34 -2.85 14.60 12.85
N GLU A 35 -1.99 15.28 13.61
CA GLU A 35 -0.62 15.55 13.18
C GLU A 35 0.31 14.36 13.48
N LYS A 36 0.37 13.91 14.75
CA LYS A 36 1.19 12.76 15.16
C LYS A 36 0.39 11.75 15.97
N LEU A 37 0.39 10.50 15.52
CA LEU A 37 -0.30 9.40 16.20
C LEU A 37 0.60 8.19 16.39
N LEU A 38 0.60 7.68 17.63
CA LEU A 38 1.02 6.33 18.00
C LEU A 38 -0.25 5.57 18.39
N ALA A 39 -0.68 4.64 17.55
CA ALA A 39 -1.82 3.80 17.82
C ALA A 39 -1.37 2.36 18.08
N GLY A 40 -2.05 1.67 19.01
CA GLY A 40 -1.78 0.28 19.36
C GLY A 40 -2.17 -0.71 18.28
N GLU A 41 -2.63 -1.89 18.70
CA GLU A 41 -2.67 -3.12 17.90
C GLU A 41 -3.66 -3.10 16.72
N SER A 42 -4.85 -2.52 16.88
CA SER A 42 -5.95 -2.63 15.91
C SER A 42 -6.77 -1.34 15.67
N PRO A 43 -6.12 -0.21 15.35
CA PRO A 43 -6.80 1.06 15.12
C PRO A 43 -7.65 1.13 13.84
N CYS A 44 -8.74 1.89 13.92
CA CYS A 44 -9.70 2.08 12.84
C CYS A 44 -9.93 3.56 12.51
N TRP A 45 -9.88 3.95 11.23
CA TRP A 45 -10.09 5.33 10.79
C TRP A 45 -11.14 5.43 9.69
N ARG A 46 -11.99 6.44 9.81
CA ARG A 46 -12.98 6.80 8.81
C ARG A 46 -13.02 8.31 8.61
N ASN A 47 -12.83 8.74 7.37
CA ASN A 47 -12.80 10.16 6.99
C ASN A 47 -11.74 10.91 7.81
N SER A 48 -10.49 10.48 7.72
CA SER A 48 -9.42 11.01 8.57
C SER A 48 -8.26 11.57 7.76
N VAL A 49 -7.62 12.61 8.28
CA VAL A 49 -6.40 13.21 7.75
C VAL A 49 -5.29 13.01 8.76
N LEU A 50 -4.17 12.42 8.34
CA LEU A 50 -3.06 12.03 9.22
C LEU A 50 -1.72 12.46 8.62
N GLU A 51 -0.97 13.33 9.29
CA GLU A 51 0.35 13.72 8.79
C GLU A 51 1.39 12.60 9.07
N LYS A 52 1.51 12.17 10.33
CA LYS A 52 2.46 11.13 10.75
C LYS A 52 1.77 10.06 11.60
N LEU A 53 1.79 8.82 11.11
CA LEU A 53 1.26 7.67 11.84
C LEU A 53 2.32 6.59 12.07
N ARG A 54 2.31 6.07 13.30
CA ARG A 54 2.77 4.72 13.62
C ARG A 54 1.61 3.92 14.20
N ALA A 55 1.25 2.83 13.54
CA ALA A 55 0.18 1.94 13.97
C ALA A 55 0.70 0.51 14.12
N GLY A 56 0.10 -0.24 15.05
CA GLY A 56 0.45 -1.62 15.37
C GLY A 56 0.07 -2.63 14.29
N GLU A 57 -0.14 -3.87 14.71
CA GLU A 57 -0.28 -5.07 13.87
C GLU A 57 -1.33 -4.93 12.77
N THR A 58 -2.57 -4.61 13.13
CA THR A 58 -3.72 -4.56 12.21
C THR A 58 -4.25 -3.14 12.15
N SER A 59 -4.66 -2.66 10.98
CA SER A 59 -5.17 -1.30 10.88
C SER A 59 -6.08 -1.13 9.70
N CYS A 60 -7.13 -0.33 9.84
CA CYS A 60 -8.08 -0.13 8.76
C CYS A 60 -8.45 1.33 8.55
N PHE A 61 -8.24 1.78 7.32
CA PHE A 61 -8.44 3.15 6.89
C PHE A 61 -9.49 3.20 5.79
N ARG A 62 -10.48 4.06 5.97
CA ARG A 62 -11.51 4.34 4.99
C ARG A 62 -11.60 5.82 4.74
N ASN A 63 -11.58 6.22 3.47
CA ASN A 63 -11.66 7.64 3.09
C ASN A 63 -10.59 8.46 3.82
N SER A 64 -9.33 8.01 3.77
CA SER A 64 -8.26 8.63 4.57
C SER A 64 -7.20 9.25 3.67
N VAL A 65 -6.67 10.40 4.10
CA VAL A 65 -5.56 11.09 3.43
C VAL A 65 -4.38 11.11 4.38
N SER A 66 -3.19 10.82 3.88
CA SER A 66 -2.03 10.73 4.73
C SER A 66 -0.68 10.96 4.07
N ASP A 67 0.26 11.51 4.84
CA ASP A 67 1.60 11.79 4.33
C ASP A 67 2.58 10.65 4.67
N LYS A 68 2.85 10.39 5.95
CA LYS A 68 3.90 9.44 6.37
C LYS A 68 3.40 8.39 7.34
N HIS A 69 3.47 7.14 6.89
CA HIS A 69 3.00 6.00 7.66
C HIS A 69 4.07 4.92 7.81
N ARG A 70 4.18 4.42 9.05
CA ARG A 70 4.81 3.12 9.34
C ARG A 70 3.77 2.27 10.04
N VAL A 71 3.35 1.22 9.38
CA VAL A 71 2.26 0.38 9.85
C VAL A 71 2.75 -1.05 10.01
N GLY A 72 2.16 -1.78 10.95
CA GLY A 72 2.52 -3.16 11.26
C GLY A 72 2.14 -4.14 10.15
N GLU A 73 1.71 -5.32 10.56
CA GLU A 73 1.68 -6.53 9.76
C GLU A 73 0.59 -6.53 8.67
N THR A 74 -0.61 -6.01 8.95
CA THR A 74 -1.79 -6.24 8.08
C THR A 74 -2.69 -5.02 7.85
N PRO A 75 -2.17 -3.87 7.37
CA PRO A 75 -3.03 -2.72 7.09
C PRO A 75 -3.96 -2.87 5.88
N CYS A 76 -5.12 -2.23 6.00
CA CYS A 76 -6.21 -2.22 5.03
C CYS A 76 -6.62 -0.78 4.68
N TRP A 77 -6.59 -0.41 3.39
CA TRP A 77 -7.00 0.91 2.91
C TRP A 77 -8.07 0.82 1.84
N THR A 78 -9.12 1.63 2.01
CA THR A 78 -10.17 1.82 1.00
C THR A 78 -10.37 3.30 0.76
N ASN A 79 -10.44 3.72 -0.50
CA ASN A 79 -10.63 5.13 -0.89
C ASN A 79 -9.62 6.06 -0.21
N SER A 80 -8.32 5.72 -0.27
CA SER A 80 -7.30 6.45 0.48
C SER A 80 -6.20 7.01 -0.43
N VAL A 81 -5.62 8.12 -0.01
CA VAL A 81 -4.49 8.77 -0.70
C VAL A 81 -3.30 8.82 0.26
N LEU A 82 -2.15 8.30 -0.15
CA LEU A 82 -0.95 8.25 0.67
C LEU A 82 0.29 8.75 -0.07
N GLU A 83 1.10 9.57 0.58
CA GLU A 83 2.38 9.99 0.00
C GLU A 83 3.46 8.91 0.21
N LYS A 84 3.76 8.56 1.47
CA LYS A 84 4.84 7.64 1.83
C LYS A 84 4.40 6.62 2.85
N LEU A 85 4.56 5.35 2.50
CA LEU A 85 4.19 4.23 3.36
C LEU A 85 5.29 3.17 3.45
N ARG A 86 5.50 2.66 4.66
CA ARG A 86 6.29 1.47 4.95
C ARG A 86 5.43 0.47 5.73
N VAL A 87 5.36 -0.76 5.23
CA VAL A 87 4.60 -1.86 5.86
C VAL A 87 5.53 -3.06 6.06
N GLY A 88 5.31 -3.79 7.16
CA GLY A 88 6.07 -4.98 7.52
C GLY A 88 5.81 -6.15 6.58
N GLU A 89 4.56 -6.61 6.50
CA GLU A 89 4.25 -7.91 5.89
C GLU A 89 3.22 -7.80 4.75
N THR A 90 1.93 -7.78 5.09
CA THR A 90 0.81 -7.90 4.16
C THR A 90 0.02 -6.60 4.11
N LEU A 91 -0.44 -6.18 2.93
CA LEU A 91 -1.30 -5.00 2.85
C LEU A 91 -2.35 -5.11 1.76
N ARG A 92 -3.45 -4.39 1.94
CA ARG A 92 -4.55 -4.36 0.99
C ARG A 92 -4.95 -2.94 0.65
N PHE A 93 -4.88 -2.61 -0.64
CA PHE A 93 -5.37 -1.37 -1.20
C PHE A 93 -6.56 -1.60 -2.11
N ARG A 94 -7.58 -0.78 -1.90
CA ARG A 94 -8.75 -0.71 -2.76
C ARG A 94 -9.07 0.73 -3.08
N ASP A 95 -9.26 1.03 -4.37
CA ASP A 95 -9.71 2.34 -4.83
C ASP A 95 -8.79 3.46 -4.26
N SER A 96 -7.47 3.24 -4.26
CA SER A 96 -6.50 4.09 -3.53
C SER A 96 -5.36 4.56 -4.41
N ALA A 97 -4.73 5.68 -4.04
CA ALA A 97 -3.61 6.28 -4.77
C ALA A 97 -2.41 6.47 -3.85
N GLN A 98 -1.20 6.17 -4.35
CA GLN A 98 0.04 6.29 -3.58
C GLN A 98 1.21 6.86 -4.39
N GLU A 99 2.11 7.59 -3.75
CA GLU A 99 3.37 8.02 -4.39
C GLU A 99 4.47 6.97 -4.17
N LYS A 100 4.82 6.68 -2.91
CA LYS A 100 5.96 5.81 -2.57
C LYS A 100 5.59 4.75 -1.55
N LEU A 101 5.80 3.50 -1.91
CA LEU A 101 5.60 2.36 -1.04
C LEU A 101 6.83 1.48 -0.91
N SER A 102 7.10 1.02 0.32
CA SER A 102 7.96 -0.13 0.60
C SER A 102 7.16 -1.16 1.40
N SER A 103 7.04 -2.36 0.85
CA SER A 103 6.30 -3.49 1.44
C SER A 103 7.18 -4.72 1.51
N GLY A 104 7.01 -5.54 2.55
CA GLY A 104 7.66 -6.83 2.68
C GLY A 104 7.05 -7.88 1.77
N GLU A 105 6.04 -8.59 2.25
CA GLU A 105 5.71 -9.93 1.74
C GLU A 105 4.62 -9.94 0.67
N THR A 106 3.39 -9.51 0.98
CA THR A 106 2.23 -9.83 0.11
C THR A 106 1.24 -8.68 -0.14
N PRO A 107 1.66 -7.56 -0.75
CA PRO A 107 0.74 -6.48 -1.06
C PRO A 107 -0.27 -6.80 -2.19
N LEU A 108 -1.54 -6.42 -1.97
CA LEU A 108 -2.66 -6.59 -2.89
C LEU A 108 -3.29 -5.25 -3.27
N TRP A 109 -3.42 -4.98 -4.57
CA TRP A 109 -4.08 -3.79 -5.11
C TRP A 109 -5.27 -4.12 -5.98
N ARG A 110 -6.34 -3.35 -5.76
CA ARG A 110 -7.52 -3.34 -6.61
C ARG A 110 -7.89 -1.89 -6.95
N ASN A 111 -8.08 -1.62 -8.25
CA ASN A 111 -8.49 -0.29 -8.72
C ASN A 111 -7.62 0.84 -8.16
N SER A 112 -6.29 0.66 -8.13
CA SER A 112 -5.39 1.57 -7.43
C SER A 112 -4.28 2.07 -8.34
N THR A 113 -3.67 3.19 -7.97
CA THR A 113 -2.56 3.80 -8.69
C THR A 113 -1.38 4.00 -7.74
N LEU A 114 -0.17 3.67 -8.19
CA LEU A 114 1.05 3.87 -7.41
C LEU A 114 2.17 4.38 -8.31
N GLU A 115 2.97 5.34 -7.85
CA GLU A 115 4.12 5.81 -8.62
C GLU A 115 5.30 4.84 -8.47
N LYS A 116 5.71 4.56 -7.22
CA LYS A 116 6.94 3.80 -6.92
C LYS A 116 6.73 2.73 -5.87
N LEU A 117 7.02 1.49 -6.23
CA LEU A 117 7.00 0.35 -5.32
C LEU A 117 8.38 -0.33 -5.19
N ARG A 118 8.75 -0.61 -3.95
CA ARG A 118 9.67 -1.69 -3.59
C ARG A 118 8.89 -2.76 -2.84
N ALA A 119 8.74 -3.93 -3.45
CA ALA A 119 8.10 -5.10 -2.84
C ALA A 119 9.15 -6.21 -2.65
N GLY A 120 9.03 -6.98 -1.58
CA GLY A 120 9.84 -8.17 -1.33
C GLY A 120 9.38 -9.33 -2.20
N GLU A 121 8.48 -10.16 -1.66
CA GLU A 121 8.19 -11.49 -2.23
C GLU A 121 7.14 -11.44 -3.33
N THR A 122 5.87 -11.19 -3.00
CA THR A 122 4.75 -11.34 -3.93
C THR A 122 3.93 -10.07 -4.04
N ALA A 123 3.42 -9.72 -5.22
CA ALA A 123 2.58 -8.53 -5.37
C ALA A 123 1.46 -8.77 -6.38
N CYS A 124 0.20 -8.59 -5.99
CA CYS A 124 -0.93 -8.80 -6.91
C CYS A 124 -1.65 -7.50 -7.23
N TRP A 125 -1.87 -7.28 -8.53
CA TRP A 125 -2.49 -6.08 -9.06
C TRP A 125 -3.69 -6.42 -9.93
N ARG A 126 -4.81 -5.76 -9.66
CA ARG A 126 -6.03 -5.89 -10.45
C ARG A 126 -6.59 -4.52 -10.82
N ASN A 127 -6.83 -4.28 -12.11
CA ASN A 127 -7.40 -3.01 -12.60
C ASN A 127 -6.61 -1.79 -12.11
N SER A 128 -5.27 -1.88 -12.11
CA SER A 128 -4.41 -0.92 -11.42
C SER A 128 -3.25 -0.47 -12.29
N ALA A 129 -2.68 0.70 -12.00
CA ALA A 129 -1.55 1.27 -12.72
C ALA A 129 -0.34 1.48 -11.79
N LEU A 130 0.87 1.31 -12.32
CA LEU A 130 2.12 1.49 -11.58
C LEU A 130 3.22 2.06 -12.49
N GLU A 131 3.87 3.15 -12.11
CA GLU A 131 4.99 3.63 -12.93
C GLU A 131 6.24 2.76 -12.77
N ILE A 132 6.67 2.51 -11.54
CA ILE A 132 7.94 1.83 -11.28
C ILE A 132 7.79 0.74 -10.22
N LEU A 133 8.10 -0.50 -10.60
CA LEU A 133 8.26 -1.63 -9.68
C LEU A 133 9.71 -2.07 -9.56
N ARG A 134 10.12 -2.34 -8.32
CA ARG A 134 11.18 -3.29 -8.00
C ARG A 134 10.58 -4.37 -7.10
N ALA A 135 10.46 -5.58 -7.62
CA ALA A 135 9.95 -6.74 -6.89
C ALA A 135 10.98 -7.87 -6.91
N GLY A 136 11.02 -8.66 -5.84
CA GLY A 136 11.82 -9.87 -5.75
C GLY A 136 11.20 -10.98 -6.58
N GLU A 137 10.25 -11.72 -6.02
CA GLU A 137 9.94 -13.06 -6.50
C GLU A 137 8.80 -13.08 -7.53
N THR A 138 7.55 -12.79 -7.13
CA THR A 138 6.37 -13.18 -7.94
C THR A 138 5.28 -12.10 -8.11
N PRO A 139 5.53 -10.98 -8.81
CA PRO A 139 4.48 -10.04 -9.18
C PRO A 139 3.47 -10.62 -10.19
N ARG A 140 2.18 -10.36 -9.94
CA ARG A 140 1.06 -10.75 -10.79
C ARG A 140 0.18 -9.56 -11.16
N TRP A 141 -0.14 -9.44 -12.44
CA TRP A 141 -0.95 -8.34 -12.99
C TRP A 141 -2.17 -8.85 -13.75
N ARG A 142 -3.32 -8.18 -13.56
CA ARG A 142 -4.53 -8.42 -14.33
C ARG A 142 -5.24 -7.12 -14.68
N ASN A 143 -5.48 -6.89 -15.97
CA ASN A 143 -6.13 -5.67 -16.48
C ASN A 143 -5.40 -4.41 -16.01
N SER A 144 -4.09 -4.36 -16.20
CA SER A 144 -3.24 -3.35 -15.56
C SER A 144 -2.23 -2.72 -16.52
N ALA A 145 -1.73 -1.54 -16.17
CA ALA A 145 -0.78 -0.80 -16.98
C ALA A 145 0.44 -0.37 -16.15
N PRO A 146 1.41 -1.27 -15.91
CA PRO A 146 2.71 -0.88 -15.39
C PRO A 146 3.61 -0.26 -16.47
N GLU A 147 4.40 0.78 -16.17
CA GLU A 147 5.39 1.30 -17.13
C GLU A 147 6.72 0.54 -17.07
N LYS A 148 7.35 0.48 -15.89
CA LYS A 148 8.71 -0.04 -15.72
C LYS A 148 8.77 -1.08 -14.61
N LEU A 149 9.04 -2.33 -15.00
CA LEU A 149 9.16 -3.44 -14.06
C LEU A 149 10.60 -3.98 -13.99
N ARG A 150 11.08 -4.19 -12.77
CA ARG A 150 12.25 -5.03 -12.48
C ARG A 150 11.81 -6.15 -11.54
N VAL A 151 11.90 -7.39 -12.03
CA VAL A 151 11.45 -8.60 -11.32
C VAL A 151 12.61 -9.58 -11.26
N GLY A 152 12.84 -10.16 -10.08
CA GLY A 152 13.95 -11.06 -9.80
C GLY A 152 13.74 -12.48 -10.33
N GLU A 153 12.55 -13.06 -10.15
CA GLU A 153 12.31 -14.47 -10.49
C GLU A 153 11.19 -14.64 -11.53
N THR A 154 9.93 -14.54 -11.11
CA THR A 154 8.77 -14.90 -11.92
C THR A 154 7.82 -13.72 -12.10
N LEU A 155 7.38 -13.46 -13.33
CA LEU A 155 6.38 -12.42 -13.60
C LEU A 155 5.22 -12.99 -14.42
N CYS A 156 3.99 -12.70 -13.98
CA CYS A 156 2.80 -13.08 -14.75
C CYS A 156 1.83 -11.93 -14.98
N TRP A 157 1.44 -11.68 -16.23
CA TRP A 157 0.44 -10.65 -16.54
C TRP A 157 -0.62 -11.05 -17.56
N ARG A 158 -1.83 -10.52 -17.40
CA ARG A 158 -2.98 -10.82 -18.27
C ARG A 158 -3.81 -9.59 -18.58
N ASN A 159 -4.17 -9.41 -19.86
CA ASN A 159 -4.92 -8.26 -20.35
C ASN A 159 -4.26 -6.92 -19.95
N SER A 160 -2.94 -6.84 -20.03
CA SER A 160 -2.16 -5.70 -19.51
C SER A 160 -1.23 -5.12 -20.57
N VAL A 161 -0.81 -3.88 -20.36
CA VAL A 161 0.16 -3.18 -21.21
C VAL A 161 1.39 -2.84 -20.36
N LEU A 162 2.58 -3.11 -20.89
CA LEU A 162 3.85 -2.83 -20.22
C LEU A 162 4.84 -2.19 -21.20
N GLU A 163 5.46 -1.08 -20.79
CA GLU A 163 6.45 -0.38 -21.62
C GLU A 163 7.82 -1.08 -21.53
N LYS A 164 8.36 -1.27 -20.32
CA LYS A 164 9.71 -1.78 -20.10
C LYS A 164 9.75 -2.86 -19.02
N LEU A 165 10.24 -4.03 -19.40
CA LEU A 165 10.47 -5.15 -18.50
C LEU A 165 11.95 -5.52 -18.43
N ARG A 166 12.46 -5.62 -17.20
CA ARG A 166 13.63 -6.44 -16.86
C ARG A 166 13.16 -7.60 -16.00
N ALA A 167 13.03 -8.77 -16.62
CA ALA A 167 12.63 -10.00 -15.95
C ALA A 167 13.86 -10.85 -15.65
N GLY A 168 13.78 -11.62 -14.58
CA GLY A 168 14.75 -12.66 -14.26
C GLY A 168 14.46 -13.94 -15.05
N GLU A 169 14.12 -15.00 -14.32
CA GLU A 169 14.09 -16.37 -14.81
C GLU A 169 12.87 -16.70 -15.67
N THR A 170 11.67 -16.30 -15.25
CA THR A 170 10.44 -16.69 -15.97
C THR A 170 9.45 -15.55 -16.14
N SER A 171 8.82 -15.50 -17.31
CA SER A 171 7.77 -14.52 -17.61
C SER A 171 6.64 -15.16 -18.41
N CYS A 172 5.41 -14.94 -17.97
CA CYS A 172 4.20 -15.48 -18.56
C CYS A 172 3.20 -14.35 -18.89
N TRP A 173 2.70 -14.26 -20.13
CA TRP A 173 1.66 -13.29 -20.45
C TRP A 173 0.58 -13.74 -21.43
N ARG A 174 -0.63 -13.23 -21.25
CA ARG A 174 -1.78 -13.52 -22.13
C ARG A 174 -2.56 -12.27 -22.49
N ASN A 175 -2.92 -12.12 -23.76
CA ASN A 175 -3.67 -10.98 -24.29
C ASN A 175 -3.07 -9.64 -23.85
N SER A 176 -1.75 -9.49 -23.97
CA SER A 176 -1.03 -8.38 -23.37
C SER A 176 0.04 -7.85 -24.31
N VAL A 177 0.41 -6.59 -24.11
CA VAL A 177 1.37 -5.87 -24.96
C VAL A 177 2.61 -5.55 -24.13
N LEU A 178 3.79 -5.78 -24.71
CA LEU A 178 5.09 -5.43 -24.13
C LEU A 178 5.94 -4.74 -25.19
N GLU A 179 6.42 -3.52 -24.93
CA GLU A 179 7.27 -2.81 -25.89
C GLU A 179 8.73 -3.27 -25.83
N LYS A 180 9.30 -3.42 -24.62
CA LYS A 180 10.72 -3.75 -24.45
C LYS A 180 10.94 -4.76 -23.34
N ILE A 181 11.62 -5.86 -23.67
CA ILE A 181 12.05 -6.88 -22.71
C ILE A 181 13.58 -7.00 -22.67
N ARG A 182 14.11 -7.14 -21.46
CA ARG A 182 15.45 -7.67 -21.19
C ARG A 182 15.28 -8.83 -20.22
N ALA A 183 15.29 -10.05 -20.74
CA ALA A 183 15.14 -11.27 -19.95
C ALA A 183 16.50 -11.90 -19.67
N GLY A 184 16.63 -12.56 -18.52
CA GLY A 184 17.80 -13.38 -18.16
C GLY A 184 17.79 -14.73 -18.87
N GLU A 185 16.61 -15.34 -19.03
CA GLU A 185 16.36 -16.54 -19.84
C GLU A 185 14.84 -16.65 -20.18
N THR A 186 14.49 -17.67 -20.97
CA THR A 186 13.34 -17.79 -21.90
C THR A 186 11.95 -17.24 -21.52
N PRO A 187 11.25 -16.54 -22.44
CA PRO A 187 9.79 -16.32 -22.34
C PRO A 187 9.01 -17.61 -22.68
N CYS A 188 7.96 -17.91 -21.92
CA CYS A 188 7.04 -19.03 -22.15
C CYS A 188 5.69 -18.56 -22.70
#